data_AF-A0A940B921-F1
#
_entry.id   AF-A0A940B921-F1
#
_cell.length_a   1.000
_cell.length_b   1.000
_cell.length_c   1.000
_cell.angle_alpha   90.00
_cell.angle_beta   90.00
_cell.angle_gamma   90.00
#
_symmetry.space_group_name_H-M   'P 1'
#
loop_
_entity.id
_entity.type
_entity.pdbx_description
1 polymer ?
#
loop_
_entity_poly.entity_id
_entity_poly.type
_entity_poly.pdbx_seq_one_letter_code
_entity_poly.pdbx_strand_id
1 'polypeptide(L)'
;MSIIDDIREELFRHQDVEYRDFQMKLIPTREAGSAIGVRTPALRSYAKALVKDPSISEFLSDLPHKYFDEDQLHAFILSSMKDYDTCIADVETFLPYVDHWATCDQMSPKIFKKNRKDLLIHIKKWMKSKETYTIRFGIGMLMEHFLDEDFDPKYPEMVSRIRSDDYYVNMMI
;
A
#
# COMPACT_ATOMS: atom_id res chain seq x y z
N MET A 1 -11.54 12.53 21.97
CA MET A 1 -10.61 11.49 21.47
C MET A 1 -10.32 11.85 20.02
N SER A 2 -9.08 11.76 19.56
CA SER A 2 -8.80 11.97 18.13
C SER A 2 -9.29 10.75 17.34
N ILE A 3 -9.57 10.90 16.04
CA ILE A 3 -9.89 9.75 15.18
C ILE A 3 -8.76 8.72 15.18
N ILE A 4 -7.51 9.15 15.35
CA ILE A 4 -6.33 8.27 15.44
C ILE A 4 -6.41 7.40 16.70
N ASP A 5 -6.78 7.98 17.84
CA ASP A 5 -6.95 7.23 19.09
C ASP A 5 -8.10 6.21 18.95
N ASP A 6 -9.23 6.62 18.36
CA ASP A 6 -10.38 5.75 18.12
C ASP A 6 -10.04 4.57 17.18
N ILE A 7 -9.25 4.83 16.13
CA ILE A 7 -8.74 3.81 15.20
C ILE A 7 -7.83 2.84 15.95
N ARG A 8 -6.89 3.33 16.74
CA ARG A 8 -5.97 2.46 17.50
C ARG A 8 -6.74 1.61 18.51
N GLU A 9 -7.69 2.19 19.24
CA GLU A 9 -8.56 1.42 20.14
C GLU A 9 -9.31 0.31 19.41
N GLU A 10 -9.91 0.60 18.24
CA GLU A 10 -10.59 -0.41 17.44
C GLU A 10 -9.61 -1.49 16.95
N LEU A 11 -8.43 -1.12 16.45
CA LEU A 11 -7.42 -2.10 16.04
C LEU A 11 -7.01 -3.01 17.20
N PHE A 12 -6.78 -2.47 18.40
CA PHE A 12 -6.46 -3.27 19.58
C PHE A 12 -7.61 -4.18 20.03
N ARG A 13 -8.87 -3.82 19.77
CA ARG A 13 -10.02 -4.73 20.01
C ARG A 13 -9.97 -5.99 19.14
N HIS A 14 -9.33 -5.94 17.98
CA HIS A 14 -9.15 -7.08 17.07
C HIS A 14 -7.75 -7.70 17.15
N GLN A 15 -7.00 -7.43 18.21
CA GLN A 15 -5.65 -7.96 18.39
C GLN A 15 -5.64 -9.49 18.43
N ASP A 16 -4.80 -10.09 17.58
CA ASP A 16 -4.46 -11.50 17.58
C ASP A 16 -2.93 -11.64 17.66
N VAL A 17 -2.44 -11.91 18.87
CA VAL A 17 -1.00 -11.97 19.18
C VAL A 17 -0.30 -13.11 18.45
N GLU A 18 -0.94 -14.27 18.31
CA GLU A 18 -0.37 -15.41 17.59
C GLU A 18 -0.24 -15.09 16.09
N TYR A 19 -1.25 -14.42 15.52
CA TYR A 19 -1.20 -13.94 14.15
C TYR A 19 -0.11 -12.90 13.94
N ARG A 20 0.01 -11.93 14.84
CA ARG A 20 1.09 -10.94 14.82
C ARG A 20 2.44 -11.64 14.75
N ASP A 21 2.73 -12.53 15.68
CA ASP A 21 4.03 -13.19 15.78
C ASP A 21 4.34 -14.06 14.57
N PHE A 22 3.32 -14.66 13.94
CA PHE A 22 3.46 -15.34 12.66
C PHE A 22 3.75 -14.37 11.52
N GLN A 23 2.95 -13.30 11.39
CA GLN A 23 3.05 -12.32 10.31
C GLN A 23 4.40 -11.60 10.33
N MET A 24 4.89 -11.22 11.50
CA MET A 24 6.14 -10.48 11.64
C MET A 24 7.37 -11.32 11.26
N LYS A 25 7.29 -12.65 11.31
CA LYS A 25 8.34 -13.53 10.74
C LYS A 25 8.42 -13.44 9.21
N LEU A 26 7.35 -13.00 8.54
CA LEU A 26 7.30 -12.83 7.08
C LEU A 26 7.73 -11.42 6.64
N ILE A 27 7.86 -10.49 7.58
CA ILE A 27 8.18 -9.08 7.33
C ILE A 27 9.42 -8.71 8.15
N PRO A 28 10.61 -9.17 7.73
CA PRO A 28 11.84 -9.00 8.50
C PRO A 28 12.30 -7.53 8.60
N THR A 29 11.69 -6.62 7.84
CA THR A 29 11.98 -5.18 7.89
C THR A 29 11.31 -4.45 9.05
N ARG A 30 10.42 -5.11 9.81
CA ARG A 30 9.70 -4.52 10.94
C ARG A 30 9.86 -5.35 12.21
N GLU A 31 9.98 -4.65 13.34
CA GLU A 31 10.04 -5.25 14.67
C GLU A 31 8.69 -5.82 15.09
N ALA A 32 8.66 -6.95 15.79
CA ALA A 32 7.39 -7.59 16.17
C ALA A 32 6.46 -6.66 16.99
N GLY A 33 7.04 -5.75 17.79
CA GLY A 33 6.30 -4.76 18.57
C GLY A 33 5.66 -3.64 17.75
N SER A 34 5.95 -3.54 16.45
CA SER A 34 5.34 -2.55 15.56
C SER A 34 4.06 -3.05 14.90
N ALA A 35 3.53 -4.21 15.29
CA ALA A 35 2.26 -4.73 14.79
C ALA A 35 1.31 -5.06 15.95
N ILE A 36 0.02 -4.84 15.73
CA ILE A 36 -1.07 -5.21 16.63
C ILE A 36 -1.49 -6.65 16.36
N GLY A 37 -1.54 -7.06 15.08
CA GLY A 37 -1.96 -8.41 14.68
C GLY A 37 -3.42 -8.49 14.26
N VAL A 38 -3.91 -7.52 13.50
CA VAL A 38 -5.29 -7.50 13.01
C VAL A 38 -5.38 -8.27 11.69
N ARG A 39 -6.28 -9.25 11.64
CA ARG A 39 -6.49 -10.08 10.44
C ARG A 39 -6.95 -9.22 9.25
N THR A 40 -6.41 -9.48 8.06
CA THR A 40 -6.74 -8.72 6.83
C THR A 40 -8.25 -8.57 6.55
N PRO A 41 -9.12 -9.58 6.74
CA PRO A 41 -10.57 -9.40 6.56
C PRO A 41 -11.18 -8.34 7.49
N ALA A 42 -10.71 -8.25 8.74
CA ALA A 42 -11.16 -7.24 9.70
C ALA A 42 -10.70 -5.84 9.28
N LEU A 43 -9.42 -5.68 8.91
CA LEU A 43 -8.89 -4.40 8.38
C LEU A 43 -9.67 -3.92 7.15
N ARG A 44 -9.97 -4.80 6.19
CA ARG A 44 -10.76 -4.45 5.00
C ARG A 44 -12.21 -4.08 5.34
N SER A 45 -12.80 -4.73 6.34
CA SER A 45 -14.12 -4.37 6.84
C SER A 45 -14.10 -2.98 7.47
N TYR A 46 -13.08 -2.71 8.28
CA TYR A 46 -12.94 -1.45 8.98
C TYR A 46 -12.64 -0.27 8.04
N ALA A 47 -11.73 -0.43 7.07
CA ALA A 47 -11.48 0.56 6.01
C ALA A 47 -12.77 1.02 5.31
N LYS A 48 -13.68 0.07 5.00
CA LYS A 48 -14.98 0.38 4.37
C LYS A 48 -15.94 1.16 5.28
N ALA A 49 -15.79 1.04 6.60
CA ALA A 49 -16.55 1.86 7.54
C ALA A 49 -15.95 3.27 7.63
N LEU A 50 -14.62 3.36 7.73
CA LEU A 50 -13.87 4.61 7.90
C LEU A 50 -13.97 5.58 6.73
N VAL A 51 -14.12 5.09 5.49
CA VAL A 51 -14.28 5.97 4.31
C VAL A 51 -15.56 6.83 4.35
N LYS A 52 -16.46 6.57 5.31
CA LYS A 52 -17.67 7.38 5.54
C LYS A 52 -17.47 8.42 6.64
N ASP A 53 -16.38 8.34 7.39
CA ASP A 53 -16.06 9.29 8.46
C ASP A 53 -15.48 10.57 7.84
N PRO A 54 -16.06 11.75 8.12
CA PRO A 54 -15.56 13.02 7.57
C PRO A 54 -14.17 13.38 8.08
N SER A 55 -13.72 12.80 9.18
CA SER A 55 -12.43 13.07 9.83
C SER A 55 -11.32 12.12 9.35
N ILE A 56 -11.62 11.19 8.43
CA ILE A 56 -10.65 10.18 7.97
C ILE A 56 -9.38 10.79 7.37
N SER A 57 -9.47 11.99 6.78
CA SER A 57 -8.32 12.73 6.25
C SER A 57 -7.27 13.04 7.31
N GLU A 58 -7.65 13.21 8.58
CA GLU A 58 -6.71 13.42 9.69
C GLU A 58 -5.84 12.18 9.90
N PHE A 59 -6.42 10.98 9.86
CA PHE A 59 -5.67 9.72 9.92
C PHE A 59 -4.78 9.52 8.69
N LEU A 60 -5.28 9.78 7.49
CA LEU A 60 -4.48 9.63 6.26
C LEU A 60 -3.27 10.58 6.22
N SER A 61 -3.35 11.69 6.95
CA SER A 61 -2.28 12.69 7.07
C SER A 61 -1.35 12.47 8.28
N ASP A 62 -1.69 11.58 9.21
CA ASP A 62 -0.88 11.25 10.41
C ASP A 62 0.24 10.27 10.05
N LEU A 63 1.18 10.74 9.22
CA LEU A 63 2.31 9.95 8.73
C LEU A 63 3.62 10.38 9.43
N PRO A 64 4.53 9.44 9.77
CA PRO A 64 4.41 7.99 9.59
C PRO A 64 3.48 7.33 10.61
N HIS A 65 2.83 6.24 10.18
CA HIS A 65 2.01 5.41 11.06
C HIS A 65 2.85 4.68 12.10
N LYS A 66 2.26 4.46 13.28
CA LYS A 66 2.94 3.78 14.40
C LYS A 66 2.94 2.27 14.23
N TYR A 67 1.81 1.69 13.84
CA TYR A 67 1.65 0.25 13.68
C TYR A 67 1.53 -0.15 12.21
N PHE A 68 2.08 -1.32 11.89
CA PHE A 68 1.90 -2.00 10.60
C PHE A 68 0.42 -2.09 10.20
N ASP A 69 -0.47 -2.36 11.16
CA ASP A 69 -1.90 -2.46 10.91
C ASP A 69 -2.53 -1.13 10.46
N GLU A 70 -1.98 0.01 10.89
CA GLU A 70 -2.37 1.35 10.41
C GLU A 70 -1.92 1.56 8.96
N ASP A 71 -0.69 1.15 8.59
CA ASP A 71 -0.21 1.18 7.20
C ASP A 71 -1.11 0.35 6.26
N GLN A 72 -1.50 -0.85 6.70
CA GLN A 72 -2.42 -1.71 5.97
C GLN A 72 -3.82 -1.12 5.86
N LEU A 73 -4.32 -0.49 6.94
CA LEU A 73 -5.61 0.17 6.95
C LEU A 73 -5.62 1.35 5.97
N HIS A 74 -4.58 2.17 5.98
CA HIS A 74 -4.36 3.27 5.05
C HIS A 74 -4.39 2.74 3.60
N ALA A 75 -3.59 1.72 3.27
CA ALA A 75 -3.59 1.11 1.95
C ALA A 75 -4.98 0.63 1.49
N PHE A 76 -5.78 0.03 2.38
CA PHE A 76 -7.14 -0.40 2.05
C PHE A 76 -8.12 0.76 1.87
N ILE A 77 -7.96 1.86 2.60
CA ILE A 77 -8.73 3.08 2.41
C ILE A 77 -8.44 3.67 1.03
N LEU A 78 -7.16 3.88 0.68
CA LEU A 78 -6.74 4.35 -0.65
C LEU A 78 -7.28 3.44 -1.75
N SER A 79 -7.23 2.12 -1.52
CA SER A 79 -7.68 1.13 -2.49
C SER A 79 -9.19 1.21 -2.80
N SER A 80 -9.97 1.85 -1.92
CA SER A 80 -11.41 2.01 -2.01
C SER A 80 -11.87 3.36 -2.57
N MET A 81 -10.94 4.30 -2.77
CA MET A 81 -11.23 5.62 -3.30
C MET A 81 -11.80 5.54 -4.72
N LYS A 82 -12.67 6.51 -5.04
CA LYS A 82 -13.39 6.57 -6.31
C LYS A 82 -12.96 7.74 -7.18
N ASP A 83 -12.38 8.77 -6.57
CA ASP A 83 -11.82 9.91 -7.28
C ASP A 83 -10.36 9.61 -7.62
N TYR A 84 -9.99 9.76 -8.89
CA TYR A 84 -8.66 9.37 -9.36
C TYR A 84 -7.59 10.37 -8.92
N ASP A 85 -7.84 11.66 -9.10
CA ASP A 85 -6.88 12.73 -8.83
C ASP A 85 -6.54 12.80 -7.32
N THR A 86 -7.55 12.64 -6.47
CA THR A 86 -7.33 12.54 -5.02
C THR A 86 -6.58 11.26 -4.67
N CYS A 87 -6.97 10.12 -5.25
CA CYS A 87 -6.33 8.84 -4.95
C CYS A 87 -4.84 8.81 -5.34
N ILE A 88 -4.48 9.34 -6.51
CA ILE A 88 -3.08 9.37 -6.94
C ILE A 88 -2.25 10.30 -6.05
N ALA A 89 -2.80 11.45 -5.63
CA ALA A 89 -2.13 12.37 -4.73
C ALA A 89 -1.89 11.74 -3.34
N ASP A 90 -2.91 11.06 -2.79
CA ASP A 90 -2.79 10.40 -1.49
C ASP A 90 -1.83 9.20 -1.54
N VAL A 91 -1.84 8.42 -2.63
CA VAL A 91 -0.86 7.35 -2.85
C VAL A 91 0.56 7.91 -2.92
N GLU A 92 0.79 9.00 -3.65
CA GLU A 92 2.12 9.62 -3.72
C GLU A 92 2.57 10.22 -2.37
N THR A 93 1.62 10.65 -1.53
CA THR A 93 1.89 11.11 -0.17
C THR A 93 2.25 9.96 0.78
N PHE A 94 1.63 8.80 0.60
CA PHE A 94 1.84 7.63 1.46
C PHE A 94 3.09 6.82 1.11
N LEU A 95 3.40 6.67 -0.19
CA LEU A 95 4.51 5.82 -0.68
C LEU A 95 5.87 6.03 0.02
N PRO A 96 6.31 7.25 0.36
CA PRO A 96 7.57 7.47 1.09
C PRO A 96 7.63 6.81 2.48
N TYR A 97 6.48 6.47 3.07
CA TYR A 97 6.38 5.85 4.39
C TYR A 97 6.18 4.33 4.34
N VAL A 98 6.03 3.76 3.13
CA VAL A 98 5.91 2.32 2.95
C VAL A 98 7.31 1.70 2.96
N ASP A 99 7.59 0.86 3.96
CA ASP A 99 8.90 0.27 4.21
C ASP A 99 8.87 -1.27 4.28
N HIS A 100 7.80 -1.88 3.76
CA HIS A 100 7.69 -3.33 3.64
C HIS A 100 6.83 -3.76 2.46
N TRP A 101 7.07 -5.00 2.00
CA TRP A 101 6.45 -5.54 0.79
C TRP A 101 4.93 -5.72 0.94
N ALA A 102 4.45 -6.04 2.16
CA ALA A 102 3.03 -6.35 2.35
C ALA A 102 2.10 -5.17 2.05
N THR A 103 2.46 -3.94 2.43
CA THR A 103 1.61 -2.76 2.18
C THR A 103 1.59 -2.41 0.71
N CYS A 104 2.73 -2.36 0.03
CA CYS A 104 2.73 -2.06 -1.40
C CYS A 104 2.01 -3.14 -2.23
N ASP A 105 2.11 -4.41 -1.87
CA ASP A 105 1.49 -5.51 -2.62
C ASP A 105 -0.03 -5.61 -2.36
N GLN A 106 -0.50 -5.16 -1.19
CA GLN A 106 -1.92 -5.18 -0.83
C GLN A 106 -2.66 -3.87 -1.16
N MET A 107 -1.94 -2.80 -1.46
CA MET A 107 -2.48 -1.54 -1.95
C MET A 107 -2.80 -1.67 -3.45
N SER A 108 -4.08 -1.73 -3.80
CA SER A 108 -4.55 -1.85 -5.19
C SER A 108 -5.79 -0.96 -5.40
N PRO A 109 -5.59 0.33 -5.73
CA PRO A 109 -6.68 1.25 -6.03
C PRO A 109 -7.49 0.86 -7.25
N LYS A 110 -8.76 0.51 -7.03
CA LYS A 110 -9.66 0.06 -8.10
C LYS A 110 -9.89 1.14 -9.16
N ILE A 111 -9.77 2.42 -8.78
CA ILE A 111 -9.96 3.56 -9.68
C ILE A 111 -8.87 3.64 -10.77
N PHE A 112 -7.70 3.04 -10.54
CA PHE A 112 -6.60 2.99 -11.50
C PHE A 112 -6.97 2.23 -12.78
N LYS A 113 -7.83 1.20 -12.68
CA LYS A 113 -8.33 0.44 -13.84
C LYS A 113 -9.07 1.31 -14.87
N LYS A 114 -9.66 2.42 -14.45
CA LYS A 114 -10.38 3.36 -15.32
C LYS A 114 -9.49 4.45 -15.92
N ASN A 115 -8.26 4.59 -15.42
CA ASN A 115 -7.37 5.72 -15.72
C ASN A 115 -5.98 5.24 -16.18
N ARG A 116 -5.89 4.05 -16.79
CA ARG A 116 -4.61 3.38 -17.15
C ARG A 116 -3.63 4.28 -17.91
N LYS A 117 -4.10 5.08 -18.88
CA LYS A 117 -3.21 5.95 -19.69
C LYS A 117 -2.44 6.95 -18.82
N ASP A 118 -3.14 7.60 -17.89
CA ASP A 118 -2.53 8.57 -16.98
C ASP A 118 -1.69 7.86 -15.92
N LEU A 119 -2.22 6.77 -15.35
CA LEU A 119 -1.52 5.93 -14.38
C LEU A 119 -0.14 5.46 -14.88
N LEU A 120 0.00 5.15 -16.18
CA LEU A 120 1.28 4.73 -16.75
C LEU A 120 2.39 5.80 -16.58
N ILE A 121 2.03 7.08 -16.52
CA ILE A 121 2.98 8.17 -16.27
C ILE A 121 3.51 8.07 -14.83
N HIS A 122 2.62 7.87 -13.86
CA HIS A 122 2.97 7.69 -12.45
C HIS A 122 3.75 6.40 -12.21
N ILE A 123 3.36 5.29 -12.82
CA ILE A 123 4.09 4.01 -12.76
C ILE A 123 5.55 4.18 -13.20
N LYS A 124 5.79 4.85 -14.33
CA LYS A 124 7.15 5.12 -14.81
C LYS A 124 7.94 6.01 -13.87
N LYS A 125 7.29 6.93 -13.15
CA LYS A 125 7.90 7.76 -12.11
C LYS A 125 8.29 6.89 -10.90
N TRP A 126 7.37 6.05 -10.41
CA TRP A 126 7.61 5.17 -9.26
C TRP A 126 8.73 4.14 -9.51
N MET A 127 8.75 3.52 -10.70
CA MET A 127 9.82 2.58 -11.11
C MET A 127 11.21 3.22 -11.20
N LYS A 128 11.30 4.55 -11.28
CA LYS A 128 12.56 5.32 -11.30
C LYS A 128 12.90 5.93 -9.93
N SER A 129 12.11 5.66 -8.91
CA SER A 129 12.39 6.09 -7.54
C SER A 129 13.69 5.48 -7.03
N LYS A 130 14.23 6.04 -5.96
CA LYS A 130 15.33 5.43 -5.18
C LYS A 130 14.80 4.58 -4.03
N GLU A 131 13.52 4.73 -3.69
CA GLU A 131 12.89 4.02 -2.58
C GLU A 131 12.43 2.63 -3.02
N THR A 132 12.96 1.59 -2.38
CA THR A 132 12.70 0.16 -2.67
C THR A 132 11.22 -0.16 -2.87
N TYR A 133 10.37 0.23 -1.92
CA TYR A 133 8.95 -0.13 -1.96
C TYR A 133 8.13 0.75 -2.91
N THR A 134 8.61 1.95 -3.23
CA THR A 134 8.04 2.76 -4.32
C THR A 134 8.32 2.11 -5.67
N ILE A 135 9.55 1.61 -5.89
CA ILE A 135 9.89 0.86 -7.12
C ILE A 135 9.03 -0.39 -7.21
N ARG A 136 8.96 -1.18 -6.13
CA ARG A 136 8.14 -2.40 -6.05
C ARG A 136 6.66 -2.13 -6.34
N PHE A 137 6.10 -1.07 -5.74
CA PHE A 137 4.73 -0.65 -6.01
C PHE A 137 4.53 -0.31 -7.50
N GLY A 138 5.45 0.46 -8.09
CA GLY A 138 5.41 0.79 -9.52
C GLY A 138 5.41 -0.43 -10.42
N ILE A 139 6.29 -1.41 -10.18
CA ILE A 139 6.31 -2.67 -10.94
C ILE A 139 4.99 -3.43 -10.72
N GLY A 140 4.51 -3.53 -9.48
CA GLY A 140 3.24 -4.17 -9.14
C GLY A 140 2.04 -3.58 -9.90
N MET A 141 1.93 -2.26 -9.93
CA MET A 141 0.87 -1.55 -10.66
C MET A 141 0.99 -1.73 -12.18
N LEU A 142 2.21 -1.79 -12.72
CA LEU A 142 2.42 -2.12 -14.12
C LEU A 142 1.90 -3.53 -14.44
N MET A 143 2.26 -4.51 -13.62
CA MET A 143 1.86 -5.89 -13.80
C MET A 143 0.34 -6.07 -13.68
N GLU A 144 -0.28 -5.46 -12.66
CA GLU A 144 -1.74 -5.59 -12.43
C GLU A 144 -2.57 -4.99 -13.58
N HIS A 145 -2.12 -3.89 -14.19
CA HIS A 145 -2.97 -3.12 -15.10
C HIS A 145 -2.63 -3.26 -16.58
N PHE A 146 -1.46 -3.81 -16.94
CA PHE A 146 -0.97 -3.81 -18.33
C PHE A 146 -0.52 -5.17 -18.85
N LEU A 147 -0.77 -6.27 -18.13
CA LEU A 147 -0.42 -7.62 -18.61
C LEU A 147 -1.58 -8.39 -19.27
N ASP A 148 -2.81 -7.88 -19.19
CA ASP A 148 -3.97 -8.48 -19.82
C ASP A 148 -4.31 -7.77 -21.16
N GLU A 149 -5.46 -7.11 -21.24
CA GLU A 149 -6.00 -6.50 -22.48
C GLU A 149 -5.08 -5.46 -23.12
N ASP A 150 -4.32 -4.73 -22.30
CA ASP A 150 -3.43 -3.66 -22.75
C ASP A 150 -1.99 -4.14 -22.97
N PHE A 151 -1.73 -5.46 -22.98
CA PHE A 151 -0.38 -6.01 -23.07
C PHE A 151 0.45 -5.47 -24.25
N ASP A 152 1.69 -5.09 -23.93
CA ASP A 152 2.69 -4.67 -24.90
C ASP A 152 4.07 -5.16 -24.39
N PRO A 153 4.89 -5.83 -25.23
CA PRO A 153 6.23 -6.29 -24.87
C PRO A 153 7.14 -5.20 -24.26
N LYS A 154 6.86 -3.92 -24.50
CA LYS A 154 7.60 -2.82 -23.88
C LYS A 154 7.47 -2.79 -22.35
N TYR A 155 6.38 -3.30 -21.76
CA TYR A 155 6.18 -3.28 -20.31
C TYR A 155 7.11 -4.25 -19.57
N PRO A 156 7.16 -5.56 -19.91
CA PRO A 156 8.17 -6.44 -19.35
C PRO A 156 9.60 -5.99 -19.70
N GLU A 157 9.82 -5.38 -20.87
CA GLU A 157 11.12 -4.78 -21.19
C GLU A 157 11.49 -3.59 -20.28
N MET A 158 10.53 -2.76 -19.87
CA MET A 158 10.77 -1.68 -18.90
C MET A 158 11.20 -2.25 -17.54
N VAL A 159 10.57 -3.33 -17.07
CA VAL A 159 10.91 -3.99 -15.81
C VAL A 159 12.29 -4.64 -15.89
N SER A 160 12.57 -5.38 -16.97
CA SER A 160 13.84 -6.10 -17.15
C SER A 160 15.06 -5.19 -17.28
N ARG A 161 14.87 -3.89 -17.50
CA ARG A 161 15.94 -2.87 -17.52
C ARG A 161 16.27 -2.30 -16.13
N ILE A 162 15.43 -2.54 -15.12
CA ILE A 162 15.72 -2.12 -13.75
C ILE A 162 16.94 -2.88 -13.24
N ARG A 163 17.85 -2.16 -12.57
CA ARG A 163 19.01 -2.72 -11.89
C ARG A 163 18.97 -2.23 -10.45
N SER A 164 18.97 -3.15 -9.51
CA SER A 164 18.92 -2.86 -8.09
C SER A 164 19.77 -3.87 -7.32
N ASP A 165 20.40 -3.42 -6.24
CA ASP A 165 21.03 -4.31 -5.27
C ASP A 165 20.04 -4.75 -4.17
N ASP A 166 18.83 -4.19 -4.17
CA ASP A 166 17.79 -4.49 -3.18
C ASP A 166 17.03 -5.78 -3.51
N TYR A 167 16.98 -6.67 -2.53
CA TYR A 167 16.30 -7.98 -2.63
C TYR A 167 14.83 -7.87 -3.04
N TYR A 168 14.06 -6.94 -2.46
CA TYR A 168 12.62 -6.80 -2.70
C TYR A 168 12.30 -6.20 -4.06
N VAL A 169 13.21 -5.40 -4.62
CA VAL A 169 13.14 -4.96 -6.02
C VAL A 169 13.48 -6.13 -6.95
N ASN A 170 14.56 -6.86 -6.67
CA ASN A 170 15.00 -7.97 -7.52
C ASN A 170 14.01 -9.14 -7.58
N MET A 171 13.19 -9.34 -6.55
CA MET A 171 12.08 -10.31 -6.61
C MET A 171 11.00 -9.97 -7.65
N MET A 172 10.96 -8.73 -8.16
CA MET A 172 9.96 -8.25 -9.11
C MET A 172 10.46 -8.19 -10.56
N ILE A 173 11.76 -8.42 -10.78
CA ILE A 173 12.43 -8.33 -12.08
C ILE A 173 12.61 -9.74 -12.66
#